data_AF-A0A2V8IN30-F1
#
_entry.id   AF-A0A2V8IN30-F1
#
_cell.length_a   1.000
_cell.length_b   1.000
_cell.length_c   1.000
_cell.angle_alpha   90.00
_cell.angle_beta   90.00
_cell.angle_gamma   90.00
#
_symmetry.space_group_name_H-M   'P 1'
#
loop_
_entity.id
_entity.type
_entity.pdbx_description
1 polymer ?
#
loop_
_entity_poly.entity_id
_entity_poly.type
_entity_poly.pdbx_seq_one_letter_code
_entity_poly.pdbx_strand_id
1 'polypeptide(L)'
;MNGLLNIVGLTLGATLYAMLLAMVVGSRQSRTAPDRLLVATALLGLAWNVSALWIYELPRFRSGWIAAAGFSALGFLPAVVVHSVLRGNRRPQGGRTALLGVAYTASAVAAVLHVNAVVSAGQVPSVLALQLLTVCFIGMLPALWMLTRGQPGGRRAIWGVALAAFAVSALHLTQHHEGGSTWPIELVGHHASIPLAVAILYQDYPFAFADLFLKRALTLIGLVGAASVAVCGWRSHSHIRGLRSASRGSWMPFS
;
A
#
# COMPACT_ATOMS: atom_id res chain seq x y z
N MET A 1 17.81 -12.62 -2.92
CA MET A 1 17.98 -11.53 -1.94
C MET A 1 16.76 -10.61 -1.82
N ASN A 2 15.68 -10.83 -2.59
CA ASN A 2 14.50 -9.92 -2.64
C ASN A 2 13.52 -10.09 -1.46
N GLY A 3 13.46 -11.27 -0.83
CA GLY A 3 12.51 -11.52 0.27
C GLY A 3 12.73 -10.65 1.51
N LEU A 4 13.99 -10.43 1.92
CA LEU A 4 14.31 -9.59 3.08
C LEU A 4 13.93 -8.12 2.84
N LEU A 5 14.18 -7.60 1.64
CA LEU A 5 13.81 -6.24 1.26
C LEU A 5 12.29 -6.06 1.26
N ASN A 6 11.54 -7.04 0.71
CA ASN A 6 10.08 -7.01 0.71
C ASN A 6 9.51 -7.04 2.13
N ILE A 7 10.02 -7.90 3.00
CA ILE A 7 9.61 -7.96 4.41
C ILE A 7 9.90 -6.62 5.10
N VAL A 8 11.11 -6.07 4.93
CA VAL A 8 11.49 -4.80 5.56
C VAL A 8 10.60 -3.66 5.07
N GLY A 9 10.40 -3.52 3.76
CA GLY A 9 9.59 -2.42 3.24
C GLY A 9 8.09 -2.57 3.56
N LEU A 10 7.53 -3.78 3.53
CA LEU A 10 6.13 -4.01 3.89
C LEU A 10 5.87 -3.87 5.40
N THR A 11 6.81 -4.29 6.24
CA THR A 11 6.71 -4.07 7.70
C THR A 11 6.90 -2.60 8.05
N LEU A 12 7.81 -1.90 7.37
CA LEU A 12 7.97 -0.45 7.50
C LEU A 12 6.68 0.28 7.06
N GLY A 13 6.13 -0.07 5.91
CA GLY A 13 4.86 0.48 5.42
C GLY A 13 3.70 0.22 6.38
N ALA A 14 3.52 -1.03 6.83
CA ALA A 14 2.50 -1.40 7.82
C ALA A 14 2.66 -0.59 9.12
N THR A 15 3.90 -0.43 9.60
CA THR A 15 4.19 0.38 10.80
C THR A 15 3.79 1.83 10.60
N LEU A 16 4.19 2.44 9.47
CA LEU A 16 3.88 3.85 9.20
C LEU A 16 2.36 4.10 9.16
N TYR A 17 1.60 3.21 8.51
CA TYR A 17 0.14 3.36 8.46
C TYR A 17 -0.55 2.99 9.78
N ALA A 18 -0.04 2.03 10.55
CA ALA A 18 -0.52 1.75 11.91
C ALA A 18 -0.29 2.95 12.83
N MET A 19 0.88 3.59 12.71
CA MET A 19 1.20 4.80 13.47
C MET A 19 0.29 5.96 13.07
N LEU A 20 0.09 6.18 11.76
CA LEU A 20 -0.87 7.17 11.25
C LEU A 20 -2.26 6.94 11.85
N LEU A 21 -2.76 5.69 11.82
CA LEU A 21 -4.06 5.34 12.40
C LEU A 21 -4.11 5.64 13.90
N ALA A 22 -3.07 5.22 14.64
CA ALA A 22 -2.98 5.43 16.08
C ALA A 22 -2.90 6.91 16.46
N MET A 23 -2.27 7.76 15.63
CA MET A 23 -2.24 9.21 15.83
C MET A 23 -3.60 9.84 15.58
N VAL A 24 -4.24 9.50 14.47
CA VAL A 24 -5.53 10.09 14.09
C VAL A 24 -6.62 9.70 15.10
N VAL A 25 -6.68 8.42 15.50
CA VAL A 25 -7.66 7.89 16.47
C VAL A 25 -7.28 8.24 17.92
N GLY A 26 -5.99 8.24 18.24
CA GLY A 26 -5.47 8.44 19.59
C GLY A 26 -5.23 9.90 19.98
N SER A 27 -5.52 10.86 19.11
CA SER A 27 -5.40 12.30 19.38
C SER A 27 -6.46 12.79 20.40
N ARG A 28 -6.32 12.35 21.65
CA ARG A 28 -7.15 12.75 22.80
C ARG A 28 -7.11 14.26 23.10
N GLN A 29 -6.13 14.98 22.53
CA GLN A 29 -5.94 16.42 22.75
C GLN A 29 -6.89 17.31 21.93
N SER A 30 -7.57 16.80 20.90
CA SER A 30 -8.47 17.60 20.07
C SER A 30 -9.93 17.24 20.33
N ARG A 31 -10.75 18.22 20.71
CA ARG A 31 -12.22 18.11 20.79
C ARG A 31 -12.89 17.93 19.42
N THR A 32 -12.11 17.79 18.35
CA THR A 32 -12.60 17.64 16.98
C THR A 32 -12.57 16.18 16.55
N ALA A 33 -13.62 15.73 15.87
CA ALA A 33 -13.68 14.40 15.28
C ALA A 33 -12.43 14.09 14.42
N PRO A 34 -11.95 12.84 14.41
CA PRO A 34 -10.79 12.44 13.61
C PRO A 34 -11.01 12.72 12.12
N ASP A 35 -9.94 13.14 11.43
CA ASP A 35 -10.00 13.42 10.00
C ASP A 35 -10.25 12.13 9.22
N ARG A 36 -11.46 12.01 8.67
CA ARG A 36 -11.93 10.82 7.96
C ARG A 36 -11.03 10.45 6.77
N LEU A 37 -10.39 11.42 6.13
CA LEU A 37 -9.48 11.15 5.00
C LEU A 37 -8.18 10.49 5.47
N LEU A 38 -7.66 10.93 6.62
CA LEU A 38 -6.45 10.34 7.19
C LEU A 38 -6.72 8.95 7.75
N VAL A 39 -7.89 8.73 8.38
CA VAL A 39 -8.34 7.38 8.76
C VAL A 39 -8.46 6.47 7.54
N ALA A 40 -9.13 6.93 6.47
CA ALA A 40 -9.27 6.14 5.25
C ALA A 40 -7.91 5.78 4.65
N THR A 41 -6.98 6.74 4.60
CA THR A 41 -5.63 6.51 4.08
C THR A 41 -4.87 5.49 4.92
N ALA A 42 -4.97 5.60 6.26
CA ALA A 42 -4.33 4.68 7.18
C ALA A 42 -4.86 3.24 7.03
N LEU A 43 -6.18 3.09 6.91
CA LEU A 43 -6.82 1.78 6.72
C LEU A 43 -6.47 1.17 5.37
N LEU A 44 -6.50 1.94 4.28
CA LEU A 44 -6.14 1.46 2.94
C LEU A 44 -4.66 1.04 2.87
N GLY A 45 -3.78 1.85 3.45
CA GLY A 45 -2.35 1.54 3.51
C GLY A 45 -2.05 0.30 4.34
N LEU A 46 -2.72 0.12 5.48
CA LEU A 46 -2.64 -1.10 6.29
C LEU A 46 -3.17 -2.32 5.53
N ALA A 47 -4.33 -2.20 4.89
CA ALA A 47 -4.93 -3.28 4.12
C ALA A 47 -3.99 -3.75 3.00
N TRP A 48 -3.35 -2.83 2.27
CA TRP A 48 -2.32 -3.15 1.28
C TRP A 48 -1.11 -3.88 1.90
N ASN A 49 -0.51 -3.31 2.94
CA ASN A 49 0.72 -3.87 3.50
C ASN A 49 0.50 -5.25 4.15
N VAL A 50 -0.63 -5.45 4.85
CA VAL A 50 -0.99 -6.74 5.47
C VAL A 50 -1.31 -7.79 4.41
N SER A 51 -2.09 -7.43 3.38
CA SER A 51 -2.40 -8.37 2.29
C SER A 51 -1.15 -8.74 1.50
N ALA A 52 -0.25 -7.79 1.22
CA ALA A 52 1.03 -8.06 0.57
C ALA A 52 1.92 -9.00 1.40
N LEU A 53 2.06 -8.77 2.71
CA LEU A 53 2.77 -9.69 3.62
C LEU A 53 2.16 -11.09 3.55
N TRP A 54 0.83 -11.18 3.54
CA TRP A 54 0.14 -12.46 3.44
C TRP A 54 0.42 -13.19 2.11
N ILE A 55 0.32 -12.48 0.98
CA ILE A 55 0.45 -13.07 -0.36
C ILE A 55 1.89 -13.49 -0.66
N TYR A 56 2.87 -12.66 -0.28
CA TYR A 56 4.27 -12.89 -0.62
C TYR A 56 4.97 -13.81 0.40
N GLU A 57 4.61 -13.76 1.68
CA GLU A 57 5.28 -14.57 2.73
C GLU A 57 4.57 -15.88 3.05
N LEU A 58 3.29 -16.03 2.68
CA LEU A 58 2.52 -17.27 2.86
C LEU A 58 2.03 -17.84 1.53
N PRO A 59 2.91 -18.39 0.66
CA PRO A 59 2.53 -18.95 -0.63
C PRO A 59 1.42 -20.01 -0.56
N ARG A 60 1.37 -20.75 0.56
CA ARG A 60 0.39 -21.82 0.82
C ARG A 60 -1.04 -21.32 1.07
N PHE A 61 -1.21 -20.04 1.41
CA PHE A 61 -2.50 -19.40 1.71
C PHE A 61 -2.83 -18.28 0.73
N ARG A 62 -2.25 -18.31 -0.48
CA ARG A 62 -2.55 -17.36 -1.53
C ARG A 62 -4.00 -17.52 -1.97
N SER A 63 -4.83 -16.55 -1.58
CA SER A 63 -6.21 -16.42 -2.03
C SER A 63 -6.30 -15.26 -3.01
N GLY A 64 -6.91 -15.50 -4.16
CA GLY A 64 -7.21 -14.44 -5.14
C GLY A 64 -8.00 -13.29 -4.52
N TRP A 65 -8.86 -13.57 -3.54
CA TRP A 65 -9.64 -12.57 -2.81
C TRP A 65 -8.79 -11.64 -1.95
N ILE A 66 -7.76 -12.18 -1.27
CA ILE A 66 -6.82 -11.37 -0.47
C ILE A 66 -6.01 -10.46 -1.40
N ALA A 67 -5.59 -10.99 -2.55
CA ALA A 67 -4.91 -10.21 -3.58
C ALA A 67 -5.81 -9.11 -4.15
N ALA A 68 -7.05 -9.43 -4.53
CA ALA A 68 -7.99 -8.45 -5.05
C ALA A 68 -8.29 -7.35 -4.02
N ALA A 69 -8.48 -7.70 -2.75
CA ALA A 69 -8.68 -6.73 -1.68
C ALA A 69 -7.45 -5.83 -1.48
N GLY A 70 -6.24 -6.40 -1.48
CA GLY A 70 -4.99 -5.66 -1.38
C GLY A 70 -4.79 -4.68 -2.52
N PHE A 71 -4.86 -5.16 -3.76
CA PHE A 71 -4.68 -4.32 -4.95
C PHE A 71 -5.79 -3.26 -5.09
N SER A 72 -7.02 -3.58 -4.67
CA SER A 72 -8.09 -2.56 -4.58
C SER A 72 -7.72 -1.48 -3.56
N ALA A 73 -7.26 -1.86 -2.37
CA ALA A 73 -6.84 -0.88 -1.35
C ALA A 73 -5.68 0.00 -1.85
N LEU A 74 -4.71 -0.58 -2.55
CA LEU A 74 -3.63 0.13 -3.23
C LEU A 74 -4.17 1.11 -4.29
N GLY A 75 -5.14 0.70 -5.10
CA GLY A 75 -5.78 1.54 -6.12
C GLY A 75 -6.53 2.75 -5.56
N PHE A 76 -7.11 2.64 -4.36
CA PHE A 76 -7.84 3.74 -3.71
C PHE A 76 -6.94 4.75 -2.98
N LEU A 77 -5.71 4.38 -2.59
CA LEU A 77 -4.75 5.29 -1.97
C LEU A 77 -4.53 6.61 -2.74
N PRO A 78 -4.19 6.59 -4.05
CA PRO A 78 -4.00 7.80 -4.83
C PRO A 78 -5.29 8.64 -4.93
N ALA A 79 -6.49 8.05 -4.94
CA ALA A 79 -7.74 8.80 -4.92
C ALA A 79 -7.92 9.59 -3.61
N VAL A 80 -7.60 8.99 -2.47
CA VAL A 80 -7.64 9.71 -1.17
C VAL A 80 -6.58 10.82 -1.12
N VAL A 81 -5.44 10.63 -1.77
CA VAL A 81 -4.40 11.66 -1.93
C VAL A 81 -4.87 12.82 -2.81
N VAL A 82 -5.52 12.55 -3.94
CA VAL A 82 -6.16 13.59 -4.75
C VAL A 82 -7.18 14.36 -3.91
N HIS A 83 -7.95 13.68 -3.07
CA HIS A 83 -8.91 14.28 -2.15
C HIS A 83 -8.24 15.19 -1.12
N SER A 84 -7.19 14.74 -0.45
CA SER A 84 -6.48 15.55 0.56
C SER A 84 -5.89 16.82 -0.06
N VAL A 85 -5.31 16.72 -1.26
CA VAL A 85 -4.71 17.85 -1.99
C VAL A 85 -5.75 18.91 -2.36
N LEU A 86 -6.93 18.47 -2.81
CA LEU A 86 -7.98 19.38 -3.28
C LEU A 86 -8.80 20.01 -2.15
N ARG A 87 -8.81 19.42 -0.95
CA ARG A 87 -9.56 19.90 0.22
C ARG A 87 -9.13 21.28 0.73
N GLY A 88 -7.84 21.62 0.60
CA GLY A 88 -7.27 22.85 1.19
C GLY A 88 -7.48 24.16 0.40
N ASN A 89 -8.22 24.12 -0.71
CA ASN A 89 -8.13 25.15 -1.73
C ASN A 89 -9.47 25.93 -1.85
N ARG A 90 -9.49 27.25 -2.12
CA ARG A 90 -10.73 28.09 -2.12
C ARG A 90 -11.36 28.41 -3.49
N ARG A 91 -10.71 28.02 -4.60
CA ARG A 91 -11.16 28.12 -6.00
C ARG A 91 -12.48 27.36 -6.33
N PRO A 92 -13.19 27.70 -7.43
CA PRO A 92 -14.49 27.14 -7.82
C PRO A 92 -14.57 25.60 -7.86
N GLN A 93 -15.74 25.08 -7.48
CA GLN A 93 -15.99 23.67 -7.13
C GLN A 93 -16.02 22.70 -8.34
N GLY A 94 -16.32 23.17 -9.55
CA GLY A 94 -16.57 22.32 -10.72
C GLY A 94 -15.38 21.45 -11.16
N GLY A 95 -14.20 22.04 -11.35
CA GLY A 95 -13.01 21.28 -11.76
C GLY A 95 -12.51 20.29 -10.70
N ARG A 96 -12.82 20.53 -9.42
CA ARG A 96 -12.41 19.64 -8.32
C ARG A 96 -13.34 18.45 -8.17
N THR A 97 -14.64 18.69 -8.23
CA THR A 97 -15.66 17.63 -8.13
C THR A 97 -15.50 16.66 -9.31
N ALA A 98 -15.24 17.17 -10.51
CA ALA A 98 -14.91 16.33 -11.66
C ALA A 98 -13.65 15.49 -11.40
N LEU A 99 -12.54 16.10 -10.96
CA LEU A 99 -11.28 15.39 -10.72
C LEU A 99 -11.38 14.34 -9.60
N LEU A 100 -12.13 14.64 -8.53
CA LEU A 100 -12.44 13.68 -7.46
C LEU A 100 -13.31 12.53 -7.97
N GLY A 101 -14.34 12.86 -8.75
CA GLY A 101 -15.18 11.88 -9.41
C GLY A 101 -14.34 10.91 -10.22
N VAL A 102 -13.52 11.41 -11.14
CA VAL A 102 -12.65 10.58 -11.98
C VAL A 102 -11.69 9.73 -11.15
N ALA A 103 -11.10 10.27 -10.07
CA ALA A 103 -10.15 9.52 -9.24
C ALA A 103 -10.82 8.33 -8.52
N TYR A 104 -11.98 8.56 -7.91
CA TYR A 104 -12.73 7.50 -7.23
C TYR A 104 -13.38 6.52 -8.21
N THR A 105 -13.88 6.98 -9.37
CA THR A 105 -14.43 6.08 -10.38
C THR A 105 -13.35 5.20 -10.99
N ALA A 106 -12.17 5.73 -11.31
CA ALA A 106 -11.06 4.93 -11.81
C ALA A 106 -10.63 3.87 -10.78
N SER A 107 -10.56 4.24 -9.50
CA SER A 107 -10.25 3.33 -8.40
C SER A 107 -11.31 2.24 -8.23
N ALA A 108 -12.60 2.60 -8.32
CA ALA A 108 -13.71 1.65 -8.22
C ALA A 108 -13.75 0.69 -9.41
N VAL A 109 -13.56 1.18 -10.63
CA VAL A 109 -13.49 0.33 -11.83
C VAL A 109 -12.31 -0.63 -11.72
N ALA A 110 -11.14 -0.17 -11.29
CA ALA A 110 -9.98 -1.03 -11.06
C ALA A 110 -10.27 -2.12 -10.01
N ALA A 111 -10.94 -1.78 -8.89
CA ALA A 111 -11.35 -2.75 -7.88
C ALA A 111 -12.31 -3.82 -8.46
N VAL A 112 -13.29 -3.40 -9.26
CA VAL A 112 -14.20 -4.34 -9.96
C VAL A 112 -13.42 -5.25 -10.92
N LEU A 113 -12.44 -4.73 -11.64
CA LEU A 113 -11.59 -5.53 -12.53
C LEU A 113 -10.73 -6.54 -11.76
N HIS A 114 -10.24 -6.21 -10.56
CA HIS A 114 -9.55 -7.17 -9.69
C HIS A 114 -10.49 -8.27 -9.19
N VAL A 115 -11.72 -7.93 -8.79
CA VAL A 115 -12.72 -8.93 -8.36
C VAL A 115 -13.15 -9.81 -9.53
N ASN A 116 -13.39 -9.23 -10.71
CA ASN A 116 -13.73 -9.99 -11.91
C ASN A 116 -12.61 -10.99 -12.26
N ALA A 117 -11.35 -10.58 -12.15
CA ALA A 117 -10.22 -11.49 -12.37
C ALA A 117 -10.23 -12.68 -11.41
N VAL A 118 -10.66 -12.51 -10.15
CA VAL A 118 -10.83 -13.64 -9.21
C VAL A 118 -11.96 -14.56 -9.65
N VAL A 119 -13.13 -13.99 -9.97
CA VAL A 119 -14.35 -14.77 -10.32
C VAL A 119 -14.17 -15.53 -11.62
N SER A 120 -13.52 -14.92 -12.61
CA SER A 120 -13.25 -15.52 -13.92
C SER A 120 -12.08 -16.52 -13.90
N ALA A 121 -11.56 -16.88 -12.73
CA ALA A 121 -10.33 -17.67 -12.55
C ALA A 121 -9.11 -17.11 -13.32
N GLY A 122 -9.12 -15.80 -13.56
CA GLY A 122 -8.03 -15.08 -14.18
C GLY A 122 -6.89 -14.81 -13.20
N GLN A 123 -5.81 -14.21 -13.70
CA GLN A 123 -4.68 -13.84 -12.87
C GLN A 123 -4.96 -12.55 -12.11
N VAL A 124 -4.65 -12.54 -10.82
CA VAL A 124 -4.66 -11.34 -9.97
C VAL A 124 -3.21 -10.98 -9.64
N PRO A 125 -2.78 -9.72 -9.83
CA PRO A 125 -3.57 -8.53 -10.22
C PRO A 125 -4.02 -8.51 -11.69
N SER A 126 -5.13 -7.82 -11.96
CA SER A 126 -5.61 -7.57 -13.33
C SER A 126 -4.72 -6.53 -13.99
N VAL A 127 -4.14 -6.88 -15.14
CA VAL A 127 -3.26 -6.00 -15.94
C VAL A 127 -4.02 -4.74 -16.39
N LEU A 128 -5.27 -4.91 -16.84
CA LEU A 128 -6.13 -3.80 -17.27
C LEU A 128 -6.42 -2.82 -16.12
N ALA A 129 -6.60 -3.33 -14.89
CA ALA A 129 -6.81 -2.49 -13.72
C ALA A 129 -5.60 -1.60 -13.43
N LEU A 130 -4.40 -2.18 -13.48
CA LEU A 130 -3.15 -1.44 -13.24
C LEU A 130 -2.86 -0.40 -14.34
N GLN A 131 -3.13 -0.74 -15.61
CA GLN A 131 -3.02 0.19 -16.73
C GLN A 131 -3.99 1.37 -16.58
N LEU A 132 -5.25 1.09 -16.25
CA LEU A 132 -6.26 2.12 -16.00
C LEU A 132 -5.81 3.09 -14.90
N LEU A 133 -5.41 2.56 -13.74
CA LEU A 133 -4.94 3.38 -12.62
C LEU A 133 -3.74 4.25 -13.03
N THR A 134 -2.76 3.65 -13.73
CA THR A 134 -1.56 4.34 -14.19
C THR A 134 -1.90 5.49 -15.12
N VAL A 135 -2.65 5.23 -16.19
CA VAL A 135 -3.02 6.26 -17.19
C VAL A 135 -3.85 7.36 -16.54
N CYS A 136 -4.85 6.99 -15.73
CA CYS A 136 -5.68 7.98 -15.04
C CYS A 136 -4.87 8.86 -14.10
N PHE A 137 -4.06 8.30 -13.20
CA PHE A 137 -3.34 9.10 -12.21
C PHE A 137 -2.17 9.90 -12.80
N ILE A 138 -1.52 9.41 -13.86
CA ILE A 138 -0.55 10.23 -14.63
C ILE A 138 -1.28 11.40 -15.30
N GLY A 139 -2.40 11.15 -15.97
CA GLY A 139 -3.19 12.20 -16.62
C GLY A 139 -3.72 13.27 -15.65
N MET A 140 -3.92 12.90 -14.38
CA MET A 140 -4.34 13.83 -13.34
C MET A 140 -3.24 14.76 -12.83
N LEU A 141 -1.96 14.40 -12.94
CA LEU A 141 -0.85 15.23 -12.47
C LEU A 141 -0.86 16.67 -13.03
N PRO A 142 -1.01 16.90 -14.35
CA PRO A 142 -1.08 18.27 -14.88
C PRO A 142 -2.32 19.03 -14.41
N ALA A 143 -3.48 18.36 -14.31
CA ALA A 143 -4.72 18.97 -13.82
C ALA A 143 -4.59 19.38 -12.34
N LEU A 144 -4.06 18.50 -11.50
CA LEU A 144 -3.72 18.78 -10.11
C LEU A 144 -2.74 19.93 -10.01
N TRP A 145 -1.66 19.89 -10.80
CA TRP A 145 -0.66 20.93 -10.84
C TRP A 145 -1.33 22.28 -11.15
N MET A 146 -2.15 22.40 -12.20
CA MET A 146 -2.85 23.64 -12.53
C MET A 146 -3.76 24.14 -11.39
N LEU A 147 -4.54 23.25 -10.78
CA LEU A 147 -5.50 23.59 -9.73
C LEU A 147 -4.82 23.98 -8.40
N THR A 148 -3.63 23.45 -8.12
CA THR A 148 -2.88 23.70 -6.88
C THR A 148 -1.76 24.73 -7.02
N ARG A 149 -1.71 25.49 -8.14
CA ARG A 149 -0.69 26.53 -8.38
C ARG A 149 -0.58 27.58 -7.27
N GLY A 150 -1.64 27.79 -6.48
CA GLY A 150 -1.66 28.74 -5.36
C GLY A 150 -1.34 28.15 -3.98
N GLN A 151 -1.00 26.86 -3.87
CA GLN A 151 -0.60 26.25 -2.60
C GLN A 151 0.93 26.33 -2.39
N PRO A 152 1.42 26.33 -1.13
CA PRO A 152 2.86 26.37 -0.83
C PRO A 152 3.62 25.24 -1.55
N GLY A 153 4.73 25.59 -2.20
CA GLY A 153 5.45 24.73 -3.14
C GLY A 153 5.90 23.38 -2.56
N GLY A 154 6.29 23.34 -1.28
CA GLY A 154 6.68 22.10 -0.59
C GLY A 154 5.55 21.08 -0.49
N ARG A 155 4.32 21.54 -0.21
CA ARG A 155 3.15 20.65 -0.11
C ARG A 155 2.85 19.99 -1.44
N ARG A 156 2.89 20.79 -2.51
CA ARG A 156 2.61 20.38 -3.89
C ARG A 156 3.66 19.41 -4.44
N ALA A 157 4.94 19.67 -4.17
CA ALA A 157 6.03 18.82 -4.62
C ALA A 157 5.96 17.43 -3.99
N ILE A 158 5.72 17.36 -2.67
CA ILE A 158 5.66 16.09 -1.93
C ILE A 158 4.50 15.19 -2.43
N TRP A 159 3.32 15.74 -2.67
CA TRP A 159 2.19 14.96 -3.22
C TRP A 159 2.40 14.56 -4.68
N GLY A 160 3.01 15.45 -5.48
CA GLY A 160 3.37 15.14 -6.87
C GLY A 160 4.37 13.99 -6.94
N VAL A 161 5.38 13.98 -6.07
CA VAL A 161 6.34 12.89 -5.95
C VAL A 161 5.67 11.59 -5.51
N ALA A 162 4.74 11.66 -4.53
CA ALA A 162 4.05 10.47 -4.06
C ALA A 162 3.11 9.86 -5.13
N LEU A 163 2.38 10.69 -5.87
CA LEU A 163 1.54 10.26 -7.00
C LEU A 163 2.38 9.74 -8.18
N ALA A 164 3.50 10.39 -8.49
CA ALA A 164 4.42 9.93 -9.52
C ALA A 164 5.06 8.59 -9.14
N ALA A 165 5.51 8.43 -7.88
CA ALA A 165 6.04 7.17 -7.37
C ALA A 165 4.99 6.05 -7.46
N PHE A 166 3.73 6.34 -7.10
CA PHE A 166 2.63 5.40 -7.27
C PHE A 166 2.39 5.02 -8.73
N ALA A 167 2.32 6.00 -9.63
CA ALA A 167 2.09 5.77 -11.05
C ALA A 167 3.21 4.95 -11.71
N VAL A 168 4.47 5.28 -11.41
CA VAL A 168 5.64 4.53 -11.87
C VAL A 168 5.61 3.10 -11.35
N SER A 169 5.15 2.90 -10.11
CA SER A 169 5.03 1.58 -9.51
C SER A 169 3.93 0.72 -10.15
N ALA A 170 2.77 1.31 -10.43
CA ALA A 170 1.67 0.64 -11.13
C ALA A 170 2.03 0.28 -12.58
N LEU A 171 2.77 1.16 -13.27
CA LEU A 171 3.32 0.87 -14.59
C LEU A 171 4.30 -0.30 -14.55
N HIS A 172 5.17 -0.34 -13.54
CA HIS A 172 6.15 -1.41 -13.40
C HIS A 172 5.51 -2.77 -13.11
N LEU A 173 4.48 -2.82 -12.26
CA LEU A 173 3.68 -4.03 -12.01
C LEU A 173 2.99 -4.56 -13.26
N THR A 174 2.68 -3.68 -14.22
CA THR A 174 2.14 -4.05 -15.53
C THR A 174 3.22 -4.69 -16.42
N GLN A 175 4.47 -4.21 -16.35
CA GLN A 175 5.60 -4.65 -17.19
C GLN A 175 6.29 -5.93 -16.69
N HIS A 176 6.06 -6.36 -15.45
CA HIS A 176 6.65 -7.56 -14.85
C HIS A 176 6.19 -8.90 -15.47
N HIS A 177 5.49 -8.87 -16.61
CA HIS A 177 5.18 -10.05 -17.42
C HIS A 177 6.34 -10.47 -18.36
N GLU A 178 7.36 -9.62 -18.58
CA GLU A 178 8.52 -9.95 -19.42
C GLU A 178 9.85 -9.71 -18.68
N GLY A 179 10.74 -10.70 -18.72
CA GLY A 179 11.79 -10.92 -17.73
C GLY A 179 12.91 -9.87 -17.62
N GLY A 180 13.46 -9.79 -16.40
CA GLY A 180 14.75 -9.18 -16.06
C GLY A 180 14.65 -7.81 -15.39
N SER A 181 14.44 -7.76 -14.08
CA SER A 181 14.34 -6.50 -13.32
C SER A 181 15.57 -6.18 -12.47
N THR A 182 16.04 -4.94 -12.57
CA THR A 182 17.11 -4.35 -11.76
C THR A 182 16.58 -3.98 -10.37
N TRP A 183 17.32 -4.34 -9.32
CA TRP A 183 16.94 -4.27 -7.89
C TRP A 183 16.35 -2.94 -7.36
N PRO A 184 16.65 -1.72 -7.87
CA PRO A 184 16.04 -0.49 -7.36
C PRO A 184 14.59 -0.31 -7.82
N ILE A 185 14.23 -0.89 -8.96
CA ILE A 185 12.95 -0.66 -9.65
C ILE A 185 11.86 -1.59 -9.07
N GLU A 186 12.25 -2.81 -8.68
CA GLU A 186 11.42 -3.77 -7.96
C GLU A 186 11.01 -3.23 -6.57
N LEU A 187 11.95 -2.52 -5.92
CA LEU A 187 11.81 -1.87 -4.61
C LEU A 187 10.80 -0.72 -4.65
N VAL A 188 10.88 0.16 -5.66
CA VAL A 188 9.92 1.27 -5.81
C VAL A 188 8.53 0.74 -6.14
N GLY A 189 8.43 -0.26 -7.04
CA GLY A 189 7.17 -0.89 -7.42
C GLY A 189 6.37 -1.50 -6.27
N HIS A 190 7.06 -2.23 -5.38
CA HIS A 190 6.42 -2.88 -4.22
C HIS A 190 6.22 -1.93 -3.03
N HIS A 191 7.01 -0.86 -2.93
CA HIS A 191 6.98 0.06 -1.79
C HIS A 191 6.38 1.44 -2.10
N ALA A 192 5.57 1.54 -3.15
CA ALA A 192 4.84 2.74 -3.55
C ALA A 192 4.05 3.42 -2.42
N SER A 193 3.63 2.65 -1.41
CA SER A 193 2.89 3.16 -0.26
C SER A 193 3.78 3.87 0.79
N ILE A 194 5.09 3.64 0.80
CA ILE A 194 6.02 4.26 1.78
C ILE A 194 6.20 5.75 1.51
N PRO A 195 6.54 6.20 0.27
CA PRO A 195 6.62 7.63 -0.04
C PRO A 195 5.31 8.36 0.28
N LEU A 196 4.18 7.69 0.03
CA LEU A 196 2.84 8.22 0.31
C LEU A 196 2.60 8.43 1.82
N ALA A 197 2.93 7.42 2.65
CA ALA A 197 2.78 7.52 4.10
C ALA A 197 3.69 8.60 4.70
N VAL A 198 4.94 8.68 4.25
CA VAL A 198 5.90 9.71 4.68
C VAL A 198 5.41 11.10 4.29
N ALA A 199 4.93 11.27 3.05
CA ALA A 199 4.37 12.52 2.56
C ALA A 199 3.23 13.05 3.46
N ILE A 200 2.31 12.17 3.85
CA ILE A 200 1.17 12.49 4.72
C ILE A 200 1.65 12.88 6.12
N LEU A 201 2.47 12.03 6.74
CA LEU A 201 2.93 12.23 8.11
C LEU A 201 3.77 13.50 8.25
N TYR A 202 4.64 13.78 7.28
CA TYR A 202 5.48 14.97 7.28
C TYR A 202 4.66 16.26 7.14
N GLN A 203 3.57 16.25 6.37
CA GLN A 203 2.76 17.43 6.15
C GLN A 203 1.74 17.69 7.25
N ASP A 204 1.02 16.66 7.70
CA ASP A 204 -0.13 16.83 8.59
C ASP A 204 0.27 16.75 10.07
N TYR A 205 1.40 16.12 10.41
CA TYR A 205 1.86 15.95 11.79
C TYR A 205 3.39 16.08 11.99
N PRO A 206 4.11 17.11 11.51
CA PRO A 206 5.58 17.13 11.53
C PRO A 206 6.21 16.97 12.93
N PHE A 207 5.71 17.70 13.94
CA PHE A 207 6.25 17.65 15.31
C PHE A 207 5.74 16.46 16.12
N ALA A 208 4.47 16.08 15.94
CA ALA A 208 3.90 14.91 16.58
C ALA A 208 4.45 13.61 15.97
N PHE A 209 4.78 13.61 14.67
CA PHE A 209 5.46 12.52 13.99
C PHE A 209 6.84 12.30 14.62
N ALA A 210 7.67 13.33 14.80
CA ALA A 210 8.99 13.15 15.40
C ALA A 210 8.94 12.55 16.83
N ASP A 211 8.07 13.09 17.70
CA ASP A 211 7.95 12.62 19.10
C ASP A 211 7.31 11.22 19.20
N LEU A 212 6.30 10.95 18.38
CA LEU A 212 5.53 9.71 18.42
C LEU A 212 6.20 8.59 17.61
N PHE A 213 6.99 8.93 16.58
CA PHE A 213 7.92 8.02 15.93
C PHE A 213 8.97 7.53 16.93
N LEU A 214 9.56 8.43 17.72
CA LEU A 214 10.54 8.02 18.73
C LEU A 214 9.91 7.18 19.86
N LYS A 215 8.73 7.55 20.36
CA LYS A 215 8.08 6.86 21.51
C LYS A 215 7.31 5.60 21.15
N ARG A 216 6.60 5.58 20.01
CA ARG A 216 5.70 4.48 19.63
C ARG A 216 6.17 3.69 18.41
N ALA A 217 7.00 4.24 17.53
CA ALA A 217 7.47 3.44 16.39
C ALA A 217 8.35 2.29 16.88
N LEU A 218 9.21 2.46 17.89
CA LEU A 218 9.97 1.34 18.45
C LEU A 218 9.08 0.19 18.94
N THR A 219 7.98 0.50 19.64
CA THR A 219 7.04 -0.51 20.15
C THR A 219 6.20 -1.13 19.04
N LEU A 220 5.72 -0.33 18.08
CA LEU A 220 4.93 -0.83 16.94
C LEU A 220 5.79 -1.59 15.93
N ILE A 221 7.01 -1.15 15.64
CA ILE A 221 8.00 -1.88 14.85
C ILE A 221 8.31 -3.20 15.55
N GLY A 222 8.48 -3.18 16.88
CA GLY A 222 8.64 -4.38 17.68
C GLY A 222 7.44 -5.33 17.54
N LEU A 223 6.20 -4.82 17.60
CA LEU A 223 4.99 -5.64 17.56
C LEU A 223 4.69 -6.18 16.15
N VAL A 224 4.76 -5.34 15.13
CA VAL A 224 4.60 -5.72 13.71
C VAL A 224 5.75 -6.63 13.28
N GLY A 225 6.97 -6.32 13.70
CA GLY A 225 8.15 -7.15 13.49
C GLY A 225 8.02 -8.51 14.16
N ALA A 226 7.60 -8.56 15.43
CA ALA A 226 7.37 -9.81 16.15
C ALA A 226 6.24 -10.64 15.53
N ALA A 227 5.14 -10.00 15.10
CA ALA A 227 4.08 -10.69 14.38
C ALA A 227 4.58 -11.28 13.05
N SER A 228 5.40 -10.52 12.32
CA SER A 228 6.00 -10.97 11.05
C SER A 228 7.01 -12.11 11.26
N VAL A 229 7.84 -12.01 12.30
CA VAL A 229 8.79 -13.07 12.69
C VAL A 229 8.05 -14.31 13.19
N ALA A 230 6.94 -14.16 13.92
CA ALA A 230 6.11 -15.28 14.34
C ALA A 230 5.49 -16.01 13.14
N VAL A 231 5.01 -15.27 12.14
CA VAL A 231 4.51 -15.83 10.88
C VAL A 231 5.64 -16.56 10.12
N CYS A 232 6.83 -15.98 10.03
CA CYS A 232 8.00 -16.60 9.39
C CYS A 232 8.55 -17.80 10.17
N GLY A 233 8.54 -17.76 11.50
CA GLY A 233 8.99 -18.84 12.38
C GLY A 233 8.03 -20.03 12.37
N TRP A 234 6.72 -19.77 12.29
CA TRP A 234 5.73 -20.83 12.07
C TRP A 234 5.96 -21.57 10.73
N ARG A 235 6.35 -20.82 9.69
CA ARG A 235 6.71 -21.36 8.37
C ARG A 235 7.95 -22.25 8.41
N SER A 236 9.01 -21.86 9.12
CA SER A 236 10.23 -22.70 9.22
C SER A 236 9.95 -23.99 10.00
N HIS A 237 9.15 -23.91 11.07
CA HIS A 237 8.83 -25.06 11.90
C HIS A 237 7.91 -26.09 11.22
N SER A 238 7.04 -25.65 10.31
CA SER A 238 6.17 -26.54 9.52
C SER A 238 6.93 -27.23 8.37
N HIS A 239 7.91 -26.56 7.76
CA HIS A 239 8.77 -27.14 6.73
C HIS A 239 9.68 -28.26 7.28
N ILE A 240 10.23 -28.07 8.49
CA ILE A 240 11.08 -29.08 9.15
C ILE A 240 10.26 -30.31 9.57
N ARG A 241 9.01 -30.15 10.02
CA ARG A 241 8.12 -31.29 10.33
C ARG A 241 7.75 -32.10 9.08
N GLY A 242 7.53 -31.44 7.94
CA GLY A 242 7.27 -32.12 6.66
C GLY A 242 8.42 -33.05 6.23
N LEU A 243 9.66 -32.56 6.33
CA LEU A 243 10.85 -33.36 6.00
C LEU A 243 11.05 -34.54 6.95
N ARG A 244 10.75 -34.39 8.25
CA ARG A 244 10.80 -35.50 9.23
C ARG A 244 9.69 -36.54 9.04
N SER A 245 8.55 -36.17 8.44
CA SER A 245 7.49 -37.13 8.11
C SER A 245 7.81 -37.93 6.84
N ALA A 246 8.44 -37.30 5.85
CA ALA A 246 8.89 -37.97 4.63
C ALA A 246 10.03 -38.97 4.90
N SER A 247 10.94 -38.67 5.83
CA SER A 247 12.05 -39.58 6.19
C SER A 247 11.65 -40.76 7.09
N ARG A 248 10.46 -40.72 7.72
CA ARG A 248 9.90 -41.86 8.48
C ARG A 248 9.09 -42.83 7.61
N GLY A 249 8.69 -42.43 6.41
CA GLY A 249 7.91 -43.27 5.49
C GLY A 249 8.74 -44.21 4.61
N SER A 250 10.07 -44.10 4.59
CA SER A 250 10.95 -44.87 3.70
C SER A 250 11.55 -46.15 4.29
N TRP A 251 11.05 -46.61 5.44
CA TRP A 251 11.48 -47.87 6.05
C TRP A 251 10.32 -48.88 6.06
N MET A 252 9.94 -49.37 4.89
CA MET A 252 9.28 -50.68 4.80
C MET A 252 10.32 -51.69 4.35
N PRO A 253 10.60 -52.75 5.14
CA PRO A 253 11.49 -53.80 4.71
C PRO A 253 10.81 -54.60 3.59
N PHE A 254 11.50 -54.73 2.46
CA PHE A 254 11.16 -55.73 1.46
C PHE A 254 11.30 -57.12 2.10
N SER A 255 10.19 -57.84 2.19
CA SER A 255 10.13 -59.27 2.47
C SER A 255 9.31 -59.94 1.38
#